data_AF-A0A7C3L0S8-F1
#
_entry.id   AF-A0A7C3L0S8-F1
#
_cell.length_a   1.000
_cell.length_b   1.000
_cell.length_c   1.000
_cell.angle_alpha   90.00
_cell.angle_beta   90.00
_cell.angle_gamma   90.00
#
_symmetry.space_group_name_H-M   'P 1'
#
loop_
_entity.id
_entity.type
_entity.pdbx_description
1 polymer ?
#
loop_
_entity_poly.entity_id
_entity_poly.type
_entity_poly.pdbx_seq_one_letter_code
_entity_poly.pdbx_strand_id
1 'polypeptide(L)'
;MPRLSGGPSTRPFRERHVRFRVQTEAMSPSRYSNSRRWTLVGTLALAVAWGPATWAQSPVTPDRGTSPTEADSSPKKKPSAKTLEQQIARLQGDSEKALRERDLPAAEAATRGLLELQPDNFVHVYNLACLRARQNDAKDAAHWLAKAVELGFTDLRHLQRDPDLNAIRDGAEYQAILRDWPTFLAQSAERNLAQVRELFKGKSYREERDERLRMIYLGAIEDRAFEEIRAEMAHLADWAGEAVFPGLHDPAQLKTDAWVVVVLPTRPDFARWSNTTFGTNANNGLSMIGGSYQHDSKRLISQDLGSSLRHEFFHALHWRDCTRRGQVHAMWVQEGLCSLVEDYDVLPGGKIAPAPSWRTNAAARMLTSANFIPLPKLVASTPQDFFGGRRLAYYAQSRALFLYLFQQHKLRDWYERYTADFRTDRTGKSALESVLGKPLDDLEKDFRAWVRQLPVVPEELKPGMPSLGVEVENGEGEGPKVVATPRSSPFAHNDVITSVNKRPTRDLPELLRVLGSYRPHDIVPVTVRRGKVYKDLEITLGSAR
;
A
#
# COMPACT_ATOMS: atom_id res chain seq x y z
N MET A 1 7.17 75.23 -31.02
CA MET A 1 7.49 75.41 -29.58
C MET A 1 6.64 74.42 -28.79
N PRO A 2 7.06 73.91 -27.62
CA PRO A 2 8.43 73.71 -27.08
C PRO A 2 8.98 72.32 -27.56
N ARG A 3 10.19 71.77 -27.30
CA ARG A 3 11.15 71.74 -26.16
C ARG A 3 10.62 70.95 -24.94
N LEU A 4 11.35 70.19 -24.11
CA LEU A 4 12.73 69.61 -24.00
C LEU A 4 12.65 68.49 -22.91
N SER A 5 13.53 67.50 -22.68
CA SER A 5 14.83 67.04 -23.25
C SER A 5 14.79 65.48 -23.40
N GLY A 6 15.80 64.60 -23.20
CA GLY A 6 17.22 64.66 -22.79
C GLY A 6 17.87 63.26 -22.60
N GLY A 7 19.19 63.19 -22.36
CA GLY A 7 19.96 62.02 -21.85
C GLY A 7 20.73 62.39 -20.55
N PRO A 8 21.65 61.57 -19.97
CA PRO A 8 22.54 60.56 -20.60
C PRO A 8 22.57 59.17 -19.86
N SER A 9 23.27 58.12 -20.33
CA SER A 9 24.64 57.65 -19.97
C SER A 9 25.02 57.69 -18.46
N THR A 10 25.77 56.76 -17.84
CA THR A 10 27.00 56.10 -18.34
C THR A 10 27.45 54.83 -17.53
N ARG A 11 27.80 53.73 -18.25
CA ARG A 11 28.91 52.75 -18.02
C ARG A 11 28.99 51.79 -16.77
N PRO A 12 29.85 50.72 -16.83
CA PRO A 12 29.78 49.52 -15.96
C PRO A 12 31.05 49.21 -15.12
N PHE A 13 31.05 48.13 -14.30
CA PHE A 13 32.30 47.37 -14.00
C PHE A 13 32.15 45.91 -13.48
N ARG A 14 33.09 45.07 -13.93
CA ARG A 14 33.66 43.78 -13.44
C ARG A 14 32.92 42.77 -12.54
N GLU A 15 32.86 41.54 -13.08
CA GLU A 15 33.51 40.30 -12.60
C GLU A 15 33.61 39.96 -11.09
N ARG A 16 33.25 38.70 -10.78
CA ARG A 16 34.18 37.80 -10.07
C ARG A 16 33.88 36.32 -10.33
N HIS A 17 34.85 35.58 -10.87
CA HIS A 17 34.90 34.12 -10.76
C HIS A 17 35.60 33.72 -9.47
N VAL A 18 35.04 32.78 -8.71
CA VAL A 18 35.77 32.03 -7.68
C VAL A 18 35.36 30.57 -7.79
N ARG A 19 36.33 29.67 -8.03
CA ARG A 19 36.16 28.23 -7.86
C ARG A 19 36.57 27.86 -6.44
N PHE A 20 35.85 26.94 -5.81
CA PHE A 20 36.42 26.09 -4.76
C PHE A 20 36.21 24.61 -5.11
N ARG A 21 37.10 23.76 -4.59
CA ARG A 21 37.36 22.41 -5.11
C ARG A 21 37.47 21.43 -3.94
N VAL A 22 36.64 20.38 -4.01
CA VAL A 22 36.83 19.05 -3.39
C VAL A 22 37.17 19.01 -1.90
N GLN A 23 36.31 18.38 -1.12
CA GLN A 23 36.79 17.32 -0.24
C GLN A 23 35.90 16.08 -0.39
N THR A 24 36.48 15.01 -0.91
CA THR A 24 35.83 13.70 -1.10
C THR A 24 36.33 12.75 -0.01
N GLU A 25 35.55 12.59 1.06
CA GLU A 25 35.77 11.48 1.99
C GLU A 25 34.97 10.26 1.55
N ALA A 26 35.68 9.25 1.06
CA ALA A 26 35.09 7.98 0.69
C ALA A 26 34.93 7.10 1.93
N MET A 27 33.74 7.10 2.55
CA MET A 27 33.41 6.05 3.52
C MET A 27 33.29 4.71 2.80
N SER A 28 34.29 3.84 3.04
CA SER A 28 34.38 2.51 2.47
C SER A 28 33.15 1.64 2.83
N PRO A 29 32.62 0.83 1.90
CA PRO A 29 31.48 -0.06 2.18
C PRO A 29 31.89 -1.15 3.19
N SER A 30 31.62 -0.91 4.47
CA SER A 30 31.92 -1.85 5.54
C SER A 30 31.08 -3.12 5.40
N ARG A 31 31.80 -4.23 5.16
CA ARG A 31 31.30 -5.58 4.90
C ARG A 31 30.28 -6.00 5.97
N TYR A 32 29.02 -6.25 5.58
CA TYR A 32 28.08 -6.94 6.46
C TYR A 32 28.46 -8.42 6.58
N SER A 33 29.21 -8.71 7.65
CA SER A 33 29.63 -10.06 8.03
C SER A 33 28.43 -10.97 8.31
N ASN A 34 28.62 -12.28 8.10
CA ASN A 34 27.67 -13.31 8.53
C ASN A 34 27.64 -13.40 10.06
N SER A 35 26.64 -12.77 10.69
CA SER A 35 26.22 -13.08 12.05
C SER A 35 24.79 -13.65 12.04
N ARG A 36 24.50 -14.58 12.97
CA ARG A 36 23.17 -15.20 13.08
C ARG A 36 22.13 -14.12 13.41
N ARG A 37 21.15 -13.92 12.53
CA ARG A 37 20.10 -12.91 12.71
C ARG A 37 19.05 -13.42 13.69
N TRP A 38 18.86 -12.67 14.78
CA TRP A 38 17.62 -12.70 15.56
C TRP A 38 16.46 -12.24 14.66
N THR A 39 15.27 -12.82 14.80
CA THR A 39 14.13 -12.56 13.89
C THR A 39 12.92 -12.06 14.67
N LEU A 40 13.02 -10.84 15.19
CA LEU A 40 11.87 -10.10 15.74
C LEU A 40 10.70 -10.10 14.74
N VAL A 41 9.47 -10.17 15.27
CA VAL A 41 8.31 -9.69 14.53
C VAL A 41 8.40 -8.17 14.48
N GLY A 42 8.95 -7.65 13.38
CA GLY A 42 8.96 -6.21 13.10
C GLY A 42 7.57 -5.77 12.67
N THR A 43 6.94 -4.88 13.42
CA THR A 43 5.63 -4.31 13.09
C THR A 43 5.71 -3.55 11.77
N LEU A 44 5.20 -4.11 10.66
CA LEU A 44 5.19 -3.40 9.38
C LEU A 44 3.92 -2.56 9.25
N ALA A 45 3.77 -1.63 10.21
CA ALA A 45 2.72 -0.61 10.21
C ALA A 45 2.97 0.37 9.05
N LEU A 46 2.44 0.04 7.88
CA LEU A 46 2.56 0.81 6.65
C LEU A 46 1.62 2.04 6.68
N ALA A 47 1.92 2.96 7.61
CA ALA A 47 1.12 4.13 7.96
C ALA A 47 1.99 5.40 8.05
N VAL A 48 2.86 5.63 7.05
CA VAL A 48 3.83 6.74 7.05
C VAL A 48 3.25 8.00 6.41
N ALA A 49 2.37 8.67 7.16
CA ALA A 49 1.83 10.00 6.86
C ALA A 49 2.66 11.11 7.55
N TRP A 50 3.87 11.38 7.05
CA TRP A 50 4.70 12.50 7.53
C TRP A 50 4.66 13.68 6.55
N GLY A 51 3.91 14.72 6.91
CA GLY A 51 3.93 16.02 6.22
C GLY A 51 5.13 16.88 6.64
N PRO A 52 5.68 17.72 5.76
CA PRO A 52 6.82 18.57 6.09
C PRO A 52 6.41 19.72 7.03
N ALA A 53 6.87 19.68 8.27
CA ALA A 53 6.76 20.82 9.19
C ALA A 53 7.72 21.94 8.75
N THR A 54 7.17 23.03 8.20
CA THR A 54 7.95 24.21 7.82
C THR A 54 8.51 24.92 9.06
N TRP A 55 9.83 25.09 9.12
CA TRP A 55 10.48 25.80 10.21
C TRP A 55 10.22 27.31 10.12
N ALA A 56 9.50 27.85 11.10
CA ALA A 56 9.43 29.30 11.34
C ALA A 56 10.28 29.64 12.57
N GLN A 57 11.44 30.28 12.35
CA GLN A 57 12.27 30.83 13.42
C GLN A 57 11.77 32.23 13.84
N SER A 58 11.70 32.49 15.14
CA SER A 58 11.55 33.83 15.74
C SER A 58 12.06 33.81 17.19
N PRO A 59 12.50 34.95 17.75
CA PRO A 59 13.75 34.96 18.50
C PRO A 59 13.63 34.77 20.03
N VAL A 60 14.79 34.47 20.63
CA VAL A 60 15.03 34.51 22.08
C VAL A 60 15.32 35.93 22.54
N THR A 61 14.73 36.34 23.66
CA THR A 61 15.27 37.36 24.59
C THR A 61 15.19 36.84 26.04
N PRO A 62 16.05 37.31 26.98
CA PRO A 62 16.40 36.49 28.14
C PRO A 62 15.84 36.92 29.51
N ASP A 63 15.63 35.90 30.35
CA ASP A 63 15.89 35.78 31.80
C ASP A 63 15.26 36.76 32.83
N ARG A 64 14.70 36.16 33.91
CA ARG A 64 14.88 36.59 35.31
C ARG A 64 14.28 35.59 36.32
N GLY A 65 15.08 35.15 37.30
CA GLY A 65 14.63 35.10 38.71
C GLY A 65 14.12 33.78 39.33
N THR A 66 15.06 32.92 39.74
CA THR A 66 15.09 32.18 41.02
C THR A 66 13.81 31.99 41.87
N SER A 67 13.37 30.73 42.09
CA SER A 67 13.50 30.00 43.38
C SER A 67 12.72 28.67 43.41
N PRO A 68 13.06 27.69 44.28
CA PRO A 68 12.43 26.36 44.29
C PRO A 68 11.42 26.14 45.42
N THR A 69 10.29 25.47 45.13
CA THR A 69 9.39 24.90 46.15
C THR A 69 8.68 23.63 45.66
N GLU A 70 8.55 22.69 46.60
CA GLU A 70 7.51 21.66 46.74
C GLU A 70 7.29 20.58 45.65
N ALA A 71 7.22 19.33 46.11
CA ALA A 71 6.93 18.16 45.28
C ALA A 71 5.41 17.98 45.13
N ASP A 72 4.85 18.55 44.07
CA ASP A 72 3.43 18.38 43.73
C ASP A 72 3.09 16.91 43.43
N SER A 73 2.21 16.34 44.26
CA SER A 73 1.71 14.97 44.14
C SER A 73 0.43 14.86 43.29
N SER A 74 0.22 15.80 42.37
CA SER A 74 -0.91 15.82 41.45
C SER A 74 -1.00 14.57 40.55
N PRO A 75 -2.21 14.12 40.18
CA PRO A 75 -2.40 12.87 39.43
C PRO A 75 -1.76 12.99 38.04
N LYS A 76 -0.90 12.01 37.70
CA LYS A 76 -0.19 11.95 36.41
C LYS A 76 -1.16 12.13 35.24
N LYS A 77 -1.13 13.33 34.63
CA LYS A 77 -1.86 13.61 33.37
C LYS A 77 -1.48 12.55 32.33
N LYS A 78 -2.49 11.95 31.68
CA LYS A 78 -2.23 11.03 30.56
C LYS A 78 -1.38 11.76 29.51
N PRO A 79 -0.30 11.13 28.98
CA PRO A 79 0.56 11.77 27.99
C PRO A 79 -0.23 12.14 26.74
N SER A 80 0.18 13.22 26.05
CA SER A 80 -0.40 13.57 24.75
C SER A 80 -0.12 12.47 23.72
N ALA A 81 -0.96 12.31 22.70
CA ALA A 81 -0.78 11.29 21.66
C ALA A 81 0.64 11.34 21.04
N LYS A 82 1.13 12.55 20.71
CA LYS A 82 2.49 12.77 20.20
C LYS A 82 3.58 12.38 21.20
N THR A 83 3.35 12.57 22.50
CA THR A 83 4.28 12.13 23.56
C THR A 83 4.29 10.61 23.70
N LEU A 84 3.12 9.97 23.58
CA LEU A 84 2.95 8.52 23.62
C LEU A 84 3.62 7.84 22.41
N GLU A 85 3.42 8.37 21.21
CA GLU A 85 4.12 7.93 19.98
C GLU A 85 5.64 7.99 20.15
N GLN A 86 6.17 9.10 20.66
CA GLN A 86 7.60 9.28 20.93
C GLN A 86 8.13 8.29 21.99
N GLN A 87 7.33 7.99 23.02
CA GLN A 87 7.69 7.02 24.06
C GLN A 87 7.70 5.58 23.52
N ILE A 88 6.71 5.21 22.70
CA ILE A 88 6.63 3.90 22.03
C ILE A 88 7.83 3.73 21.08
N ALA A 89 8.07 4.69 20.18
CA ALA A 89 9.18 4.63 19.23
C ALA A 89 10.55 4.54 19.92
N ARG A 90 10.72 5.24 21.06
CA ARG A 90 11.91 5.09 21.91
C ARG A 90 12.04 3.67 22.47
N LEU A 91 10.99 3.15 23.12
CA LEU A 91 11.06 1.84 23.77
C LEU A 91 11.24 0.69 22.75
N GLN A 92 10.72 0.83 21.53
CA GLN A 92 11.03 -0.06 20.40
C GLN A 92 12.53 -0.01 20.07
N GLY A 93 13.09 1.18 19.88
CA GLY A 93 14.53 1.36 19.61
C GLY A 93 15.44 0.85 20.73
N ASP A 94 15.06 1.08 21.99
CA ASP A 94 15.77 0.61 23.18
C ASP A 94 15.72 -0.94 23.27
N SER A 95 14.56 -1.55 23.01
CA SER A 95 14.39 -3.02 22.97
C SER A 95 15.19 -3.67 21.84
N GLU A 96 15.11 -3.15 20.60
CA GLU A 96 15.94 -3.62 19.49
C GLU A 96 17.44 -3.48 19.77
N LYS A 97 17.87 -2.38 20.40
CA LYS A 97 19.28 -2.14 20.74
C LYS A 97 19.78 -3.18 21.72
N ALA A 98 19.04 -3.40 22.81
CA ALA A 98 19.36 -4.41 23.80
C ALA A 98 19.43 -5.82 23.18
N LEU A 99 18.51 -6.17 22.27
CA LEU A 99 18.53 -7.44 21.52
C LEU A 99 19.75 -7.60 20.61
N ARG A 100 20.21 -6.52 19.96
CA ARG A 100 21.47 -6.50 19.18
C ARG A 100 22.70 -6.69 20.09
N GLU A 101 22.70 -6.04 21.25
CA GLU A 101 23.75 -6.09 22.28
C GLU A 101 23.70 -7.39 23.12
N ARG A 102 22.63 -8.19 22.98
CA ARG A 102 22.30 -9.43 23.72
C ARG A 102 21.93 -9.23 25.20
N ASP A 103 21.62 -8.01 25.61
CA ASP A 103 21.10 -7.69 26.94
C ASP A 103 19.61 -8.10 27.03
N LEU A 104 19.36 -9.34 27.45
CA LEU A 104 18.00 -9.85 27.63
C LEU A 104 17.22 -9.10 28.73
N PRO A 105 17.80 -8.76 29.90
CA PRO A 105 17.12 -7.93 30.90
C PRO A 105 16.68 -6.56 30.39
N ALA A 106 17.53 -5.82 29.68
CA ALA A 106 17.17 -4.51 29.14
C ALA A 106 16.12 -4.61 28.02
N ALA A 107 16.22 -5.65 27.17
CA ALA A 107 15.21 -5.92 26.15
C ALA A 107 13.84 -6.28 26.76
N GLU A 108 13.83 -7.08 27.84
CA GLU A 108 12.61 -7.39 28.58
C GLU A 108 12.02 -6.16 29.27
N ALA A 109 12.84 -5.33 29.91
CA ALA A 109 12.37 -4.08 30.54
C ALA A 109 11.74 -3.13 29.52
N ALA A 110 12.39 -2.92 28.36
CA ALA A 110 11.84 -2.10 27.29
C ALA A 110 10.55 -2.69 26.68
N THR A 111 10.49 -4.02 26.51
CA THR A 111 9.31 -4.72 25.96
C THR A 111 8.14 -4.75 26.95
N ARG A 112 8.38 -4.86 28.26
CA ARG A 112 7.34 -4.70 29.29
C ARG A 112 6.84 -3.26 29.34
N GLY A 113 7.72 -2.25 29.19
CA GLY A 113 7.31 -0.86 29.00
C GLY A 113 6.44 -0.62 27.76
N LEU A 114 6.66 -1.36 26.67
CA LEU A 114 5.77 -1.33 25.50
C LEU A 114 4.39 -1.95 25.79
N LEU A 115 4.33 -3.00 26.60
CA LEU A 115 3.07 -3.62 27.04
C LEU A 115 2.27 -2.76 28.02
N GLU A 116 2.92 -1.93 28.85
CA GLU A 116 2.24 -0.92 29.67
C GLU A 116 1.53 0.15 28.82
N LEU A 117 2.06 0.46 27.63
CA LEU A 117 1.51 1.46 26.71
C LEU A 117 0.54 0.86 25.67
N GLN A 118 0.73 -0.41 25.30
CA GLN A 118 -0.02 -1.12 24.26
C GLN A 118 -0.26 -2.60 24.66
N PRO A 119 -1.08 -2.87 25.70
CA PRO A 119 -1.25 -4.23 26.25
C PRO A 119 -1.85 -5.23 25.26
N ASP A 120 -2.70 -4.77 24.34
CA ASP A 120 -3.35 -5.61 23.32
C ASP A 120 -2.49 -5.82 22.06
N ASN A 121 -1.29 -5.25 21.98
CA ASN A 121 -0.43 -5.38 20.81
C ASN A 121 0.29 -6.74 20.83
N PHE A 122 -0.23 -7.69 20.04
CA PHE A 122 0.29 -9.05 19.94
C PHE A 122 1.78 -9.13 19.57
N VAL A 123 2.34 -8.11 18.90
CA VAL A 123 3.76 -8.08 18.52
C VAL A 123 4.65 -7.96 19.76
N HIS A 124 4.32 -7.06 20.68
CA HIS A 124 5.08 -6.89 21.94
C HIS A 124 4.95 -8.13 22.83
N VAL A 125 3.76 -8.75 22.83
CA VAL A 125 3.48 -10.00 23.57
C VAL A 125 4.28 -11.17 23.00
N TYR A 126 4.33 -11.31 21.67
CA TYR A 126 5.14 -12.32 20.99
C TYR A 126 6.65 -12.11 21.25
N ASN A 127 7.12 -10.87 21.17
CA ASN A 127 8.52 -10.53 21.44
C ASN A 127 8.89 -10.80 22.91
N LEU A 128 7.96 -10.62 23.87
CA LEU A 128 8.17 -11.06 25.25
C LEU A 128 8.27 -12.59 25.36
N ALA A 129 7.40 -13.36 24.68
CA ALA A 129 7.51 -14.82 24.64
C ALA A 129 8.89 -15.30 24.15
N CYS A 130 9.42 -14.65 23.11
CA CYS A 130 10.76 -14.90 22.57
C CYS A 130 11.88 -14.61 23.59
N LEU A 131 11.75 -13.52 24.35
CA LEU A 131 12.70 -13.15 25.40
C LEU A 131 12.70 -14.17 26.54
N ARG A 132 11.53 -14.60 27.02
CA ARG A 132 11.41 -15.63 28.08
C ARG A 132 11.93 -16.99 27.60
N ALA A 133 11.66 -17.38 26.35
CA ALA A 133 12.20 -18.60 25.75
C ALA A 133 13.74 -18.57 25.70
N ARG A 134 14.34 -17.44 25.33
CA ARG A 134 15.80 -17.22 25.33
C ARG A 134 16.44 -17.17 26.72
N GLN A 135 15.66 -16.92 27.76
CA GLN A 135 16.07 -17.05 29.17
C GLN A 135 15.92 -18.50 29.69
N ASN A 136 15.39 -19.41 28.88
CA ASN A 136 14.98 -20.78 29.24
C ASN A 136 13.82 -20.85 30.25
N ASP A 137 13.05 -19.78 30.44
CA ASP A 137 11.77 -19.85 31.14
C ASP A 137 10.69 -20.35 30.18
N ALA A 138 10.68 -21.66 29.97
CA ALA A 138 9.77 -22.33 29.06
C ALA A 138 8.29 -22.11 29.43
N LYS A 139 7.98 -21.96 30.72
CA LYS A 139 6.61 -21.83 31.23
C LYS A 139 6.04 -20.44 30.96
N ASP A 140 6.78 -19.38 31.30
CA ASP A 140 6.32 -18.01 31.02
C ASP A 140 6.35 -17.74 29.51
N ALA A 141 7.33 -18.27 28.78
CA ALA A 141 7.37 -18.21 27.31
C ALA A 141 6.13 -18.83 26.65
N ALA A 142 5.71 -20.03 27.09
CA ALA A 142 4.50 -20.67 26.58
C ALA A 142 3.24 -19.84 26.90
N HIS A 143 3.16 -19.26 28.10
CA HIS A 143 2.06 -18.37 28.49
C HIS A 143 1.95 -17.13 27.57
N TRP A 144 3.06 -16.41 27.37
CA TRP A 144 3.07 -15.23 26.49
C TRP A 144 2.86 -15.60 25.01
N LEU A 145 3.32 -16.77 24.55
CA LEU A 145 3.08 -17.22 23.17
C LEU A 145 1.60 -17.51 22.92
N ALA A 146 0.93 -18.21 23.85
CA ALA A 146 -0.51 -18.39 23.81
C ALA A 146 -1.24 -17.02 23.81
N LYS A 147 -0.77 -16.08 24.64
CA LYS A 147 -1.36 -14.73 24.70
C LYS A 147 -1.18 -13.92 23.41
N ALA A 148 -0.09 -14.11 22.67
CA ALA A 148 0.10 -13.48 21.36
C ALA A 148 -0.94 -13.98 20.34
N VAL A 149 -1.20 -15.30 20.33
CA VAL A 149 -2.20 -15.94 19.47
C VAL A 149 -3.63 -15.51 19.85
N GLU A 150 -3.94 -15.41 21.15
CA GLU A 150 -5.20 -14.85 21.66
C GLU A 150 -5.43 -13.39 21.23
N LEU A 151 -4.39 -12.60 20.97
CA LEU A 151 -4.51 -11.19 20.61
C LEU A 151 -4.55 -10.96 19.09
N GLY A 152 -3.74 -11.67 18.30
CA GLY A 152 -3.74 -11.51 16.82
C GLY A 152 -2.60 -12.17 16.05
N PHE A 153 -1.65 -12.81 16.72
CA PHE A 153 -0.55 -13.48 16.04
C PHE A 153 -1.07 -14.64 15.18
N THR A 154 -0.81 -14.55 13.87
CA THR A 154 -1.46 -15.39 12.84
C THR A 154 -0.49 -15.95 11.78
N ASP A 155 0.82 -15.94 12.03
CA ASP A 155 1.83 -16.57 11.15
C ASP A 155 2.45 -17.83 11.77
N LEU A 156 1.82 -18.98 11.53
CA LEU A 156 2.31 -20.31 11.95
C LEU A 156 3.75 -20.56 11.51
N ARG A 157 4.10 -20.11 10.30
CA ARG A 157 5.37 -20.44 9.65
C ARG A 157 6.48 -19.57 10.22
N HIS A 158 6.20 -18.34 10.63
CA HIS A 158 7.11 -17.57 11.47
C HIS A 158 7.36 -18.30 12.79
N LEU A 159 6.31 -18.63 13.55
CA LEU A 159 6.39 -19.32 14.85
C LEU A 159 7.14 -20.66 14.80
N GLN A 160 7.04 -21.42 13.71
CA GLN A 160 7.78 -22.67 13.47
C GLN A 160 9.26 -22.46 13.09
N ARG A 161 9.61 -21.31 12.51
CA ARG A 161 10.98 -21.01 12.04
C ARG A 161 11.78 -20.18 13.03
N ASP A 162 11.13 -19.38 13.86
CA ASP A 162 11.74 -18.45 14.80
C ASP A 162 12.75 -19.14 15.75
N PRO A 163 14.05 -18.82 15.65
CA PRO A 163 15.07 -19.47 16.48
C PRO A 163 15.00 -19.06 17.96
N ASP A 164 14.28 -17.99 18.32
CA ASP A 164 14.19 -17.52 19.70
C ASP A 164 13.27 -18.45 20.53
N LEU A 165 12.28 -19.07 19.88
CA LEU A 165 11.38 -20.07 20.48
C LEU A 165 11.97 -21.49 20.56
N ASN A 166 13.22 -21.72 20.13
CA ASN A 166 13.83 -23.07 20.07
C ASN A 166 13.71 -23.85 21.40
N ALA A 167 13.88 -23.18 22.54
CA ALA A 167 13.86 -23.81 23.87
C ALA A 167 12.47 -24.35 24.30
N ILE A 168 11.39 -24.00 23.60
CA ILE A 168 10.01 -24.40 23.95
C ILE A 168 9.33 -25.28 22.90
N ARG A 169 9.98 -25.57 21.76
CA ARG A 169 9.33 -26.26 20.63
C ARG A 169 8.81 -27.65 20.97
N ASP A 170 9.50 -28.36 21.85
CA ASP A 170 9.12 -29.72 22.27
C ASP A 170 8.15 -29.71 23.48
N GLY A 171 7.79 -28.53 23.99
CA GLY A 171 6.84 -28.34 25.08
C GLY A 171 5.39 -28.63 24.69
N ALA A 172 4.61 -29.20 25.62
CA ALA A 172 3.24 -29.62 25.38
C ALA A 172 2.32 -28.45 24.95
N GLU A 173 2.55 -27.26 25.51
CA GLU A 173 1.83 -26.03 25.21
C GLU A 173 2.12 -25.52 23.79
N TYR A 174 3.38 -25.55 23.35
CA TYR A 174 3.75 -25.18 21.97
C TYR A 174 3.16 -26.16 20.96
N GLN A 175 3.22 -27.46 21.25
CA GLN A 175 2.61 -28.50 20.41
C GLN A 175 1.08 -28.41 20.38
N ALA A 176 0.43 -27.95 21.46
CA ALA A 176 -0.99 -27.63 21.46
C ALA A 176 -1.31 -26.43 20.53
N ILE A 177 -0.53 -25.35 20.59
CA ILE A 177 -0.67 -24.18 19.70
C ILE A 177 -0.55 -24.60 18.22
N LEU A 178 0.40 -25.48 17.88
CA LEU A 178 0.56 -26.00 16.51
C LEU A 178 -0.64 -26.85 16.06
N ARG A 179 -1.11 -27.77 16.91
CA ARG A 179 -2.21 -28.70 16.59
C ARG A 179 -3.54 -27.96 16.41
N ASP A 180 -3.84 -27.04 17.32
CA ASP A 180 -5.14 -26.37 17.40
C ASP A 180 -5.18 -25.07 16.56
N TRP A 181 -4.12 -24.83 15.76
CA TRP A 181 -3.92 -23.63 14.94
C TRP A 181 -5.13 -23.19 14.09
N PRO A 182 -5.86 -24.08 13.37
CA PRO A 182 -7.02 -23.66 12.58
C PRO A 182 -8.13 -23.03 13.43
N THR A 183 -8.28 -23.47 14.69
CA THR A 183 -9.23 -22.91 15.66
C THR A 183 -8.81 -21.50 16.07
N PHE A 184 -7.52 -21.27 16.32
CA PHE A 184 -7.00 -19.93 16.63
C PHE A 184 -7.14 -18.96 15.45
N LEU A 185 -6.95 -19.43 14.20
CA LEU A 185 -7.21 -18.61 13.00
C LEU A 185 -8.68 -18.20 12.90
N ALA A 186 -9.62 -19.10 13.18
CA ALA A 186 -11.06 -18.78 13.20
C ALA A 186 -11.40 -17.79 14.33
N GLN A 187 -10.92 -18.02 15.56
CA GLN A 187 -11.10 -17.10 16.69
C GLN A 187 -10.50 -15.71 16.41
N SER A 188 -9.34 -15.64 15.74
CA SER A 188 -8.73 -14.37 15.32
C SER A 188 -9.56 -13.69 14.24
N ALA A 189 -10.21 -14.43 13.34
CA ALA A 189 -11.13 -13.88 12.35
C ALA A 189 -12.37 -13.23 13.02
N GLU A 190 -13.04 -13.94 13.94
CA GLU A 190 -14.20 -13.39 14.67
C GLU A 190 -13.84 -12.19 15.54
N ARG A 191 -12.68 -12.20 16.21
CA ARG A 191 -12.16 -11.06 16.98
C ARG A 191 -11.90 -9.85 16.08
N ASN A 192 -11.30 -10.07 14.91
CA ASN A 192 -11.02 -9.00 13.94
C ASN A 192 -12.32 -8.41 13.38
N LEU A 193 -13.26 -9.28 13.03
CA LEU A 193 -14.61 -8.96 12.55
C LEU A 193 -15.40 -8.14 13.57
N ALA A 194 -15.36 -8.51 14.85
CA ALA A 194 -16.00 -7.75 15.93
C ALA A 194 -15.40 -6.34 16.06
N GLN A 195 -14.07 -6.19 16.02
CA GLN A 195 -13.42 -4.88 16.04
C GLN A 195 -13.75 -4.03 14.80
N VAL A 196 -13.90 -4.64 13.62
CA VAL A 196 -14.33 -3.96 12.39
C VAL A 196 -15.79 -3.49 12.49
N ARG A 197 -16.72 -4.33 12.97
CA ARG A 197 -18.12 -3.94 13.23
C ARG A 197 -18.21 -2.76 14.22
N GLU A 198 -17.32 -2.72 15.22
CA GLU A 198 -17.25 -1.60 16.17
C GLU A 198 -16.73 -0.29 15.57
N LEU A 199 -15.86 -0.34 14.54
CA LEU A 199 -15.40 0.84 13.81
C LEU A 199 -16.45 1.35 12.81
N PHE A 200 -17.14 0.44 12.12
CA PHE A 200 -18.03 0.75 10.98
C PHE A 200 -19.52 0.78 11.36
N LYS A 201 -19.83 1.43 12.49
CA LYS A 201 -21.22 1.69 12.93
C LYS A 201 -21.89 2.74 12.03
N GLY A 202 -23.00 2.38 11.39
CA GLY A 202 -23.74 3.28 10.50
C GLY A 202 -24.89 2.60 9.76
N LYS A 203 -24.70 2.25 8.49
CA LYS A 203 -25.64 1.41 7.72
C LYS A 203 -25.62 -0.04 8.21
N SER A 204 -26.57 -0.85 7.73
CA SER A 204 -26.37 -2.30 7.69
C SER A 204 -25.20 -2.61 6.75
N TYR A 205 -24.21 -3.37 7.23
CA TYR A 205 -23.14 -3.92 6.41
C TYR A 205 -23.49 -5.38 6.09
N ARG A 206 -23.59 -5.72 4.81
CA ARG A 206 -23.71 -7.12 4.35
C ARG A 206 -22.39 -7.83 4.62
N GLU A 207 -22.42 -8.90 5.40
CA GLU A 207 -21.28 -9.81 5.57
C GLU A 207 -21.38 -10.98 4.61
N GLU A 208 -20.27 -11.37 3.98
CA GLU A 208 -20.15 -12.68 3.36
C GLU A 208 -18.73 -13.22 3.38
N ARG A 209 -18.58 -14.54 3.36
CA ARG A 209 -17.28 -15.22 3.50
C ARG A 209 -16.89 -15.92 2.21
N ASP A 210 -15.60 -15.85 1.90
CA ASP A 210 -14.96 -16.61 0.84
C ASP A 210 -13.89 -17.51 1.48
N GLU A 211 -14.22 -18.79 1.63
CA GLU A 211 -13.31 -19.82 2.17
C GLU A 211 -12.11 -20.09 1.25
N ARG A 212 -12.29 -19.93 -0.07
CA ARG A 212 -11.25 -20.17 -1.08
C ARG A 212 -10.17 -19.09 -1.02
N LEU A 213 -10.59 -17.84 -0.82
CA LEU A 213 -9.69 -16.71 -0.63
C LEU A 213 -9.32 -16.46 0.84
N ARG A 214 -9.94 -17.14 1.81
CA ARG A 214 -9.89 -16.82 3.25
C ARG A 214 -10.16 -15.33 3.51
N MET A 215 -11.30 -14.84 3.05
CA MET A 215 -11.71 -13.44 3.23
C MET A 215 -13.13 -13.31 3.79
N ILE A 216 -13.34 -12.34 4.67
CA ILE A 216 -14.65 -11.93 5.19
C ILE A 216 -14.92 -10.53 4.67
N TYR A 217 -15.86 -10.41 3.73
CA TYR A 217 -16.28 -9.14 3.15
C TYR A 217 -17.38 -8.50 4.01
N LEU A 218 -17.28 -7.20 4.28
CA LEU A 218 -18.33 -6.38 4.87
C LEU A 218 -18.60 -5.16 3.98
N GLY A 219 -19.78 -5.06 3.37
CA GLY A 219 -20.12 -3.99 2.44
C GLY A 219 -21.34 -3.17 2.84
N ALA A 220 -21.23 -1.85 2.76
CA ALA A 220 -22.33 -0.89 2.91
C ALA A 220 -22.73 -0.24 1.58
N ILE A 221 -22.54 -1.01 0.51
CA ILE A 221 -22.80 -0.73 -0.91
C ILE A 221 -24.10 -1.43 -1.37
N GLU A 222 -24.40 -1.35 -2.66
CA GLU A 222 -25.58 -2.00 -3.26
C GLU A 222 -25.32 -3.50 -3.53
N ASP A 223 -26.37 -4.34 -3.44
CA ASP A 223 -26.22 -5.80 -3.44
C ASP A 223 -25.64 -6.38 -4.74
N ARG A 224 -26.06 -5.90 -5.91
CA ARG A 224 -25.45 -6.33 -7.18
C ARG A 224 -24.00 -5.87 -7.27
N ALA A 225 -23.70 -4.65 -6.83
CA ALA A 225 -22.32 -4.15 -6.78
C ALA A 225 -21.42 -4.99 -5.84
N PHE A 226 -21.98 -5.50 -4.73
CA PHE A 226 -21.29 -6.39 -3.79
C PHE A 226 -20.95 -7.76 -4.41
N GLU A 227 -21.87 -8.34 -5.19
CA GLU A 227 -21.59 -9.60 -5.90
C GLU A 227 -20.62 -9.41 -7.07
N GLU A 228 -20.80 -8.35 -7.86
CA GLU A 228 -19.89 -8.02 -8.97
C GLU A 228 -18.45 -7.86 -8.47
N ILE A 229 -18.23 -7.12 -7.37
CA ILE A 229 -16.87 -6.89 -6.87
C ILE A 229 -16.26 -8.13 -6.23
N ARG A 230 -17.06 -8.99 -5.58
CA ARG A 230 -16.57 -10.29 -5.07
C ARG A 230 -16.16 -11.22 -6.21
N ALA A 231 -16.94 -11.28 -7.29
CA ALA A 231 -16.58 -12.03 -8.49
C ALA A 231 -15.33 -11.45 -9.18
N GLU A 232 -15.20 -10.13 -9.25
CA GLU A 232 -14.01 -9.43 -9.77
C GLU A 232 -12.76 -9.74 -8.95
N MET A 233 -12.84 -9.71 -7.61
CA MET A 233 -11.74 -10.07 -6.72
C MET A 233 -11.38 -11.56 -6.79
N ALA A 234 -12.37 -12.46 -6.83
CA ALA A 234 -12.14 -13.89 -7.04
C ALA A 234 -11.35 -14.17 -8.32
N HIS A 235 -11.77 -13.57 -9.42
CA HIS A 235 -11.14 -13.69 -10.73
C HIS A 235 -9.74 -13.03 -10.79
N LEU A 236 -9.55 -11.89 -10.11
CA LEU A 236 -8.23 -11.26 -9.95
C LEU A 236 -7.26 -12.15 -9.16
N ALA A 237 -7.74 -12.88 -8.14
CA ALA A 237 -6.93 -13.86 -7.42
C ALA A 237 -6.58 -15.11 -8.26
N ASP A 238 -7.45 -15.51 -9.18
CA ASP A 238 -7.17 -16.60 -10.13
C ASP A 238 -6.04 -16.18 -11.10
N TRP A 239 -6.16 -15.00 -11.71
CA TRP A 239 -5.08 -14.41 -12.50
C TRP A 239 -3.78 -14.25 -11.70
N ALA A 240 -3.87 -13.81 -10.44
CA ALA A 240 -2.70 -13.67 -9.57
C ALA A 240 -1.99 -15.00 -9.33
N GLY A 241 -2.75 -16.09 -9.10
CA GLY A 241 -2.22 -17.44 -8.93
C GLY A 241 -1.61 -18.04 -10.19
N GLU A 242 -2.12 -17.70 -11.37
CA GLU A 242 -1.57 -18.12 -12.66
C GLU A 242 -0.31 -17.34 -13.05
N ALA A 243 -0.33 -16.01 -12.90
CA ALA A 243 0.63 -15.09 -13.51
C ALA A 243 1.74 -14.59 -12.57
N VAL A 244 1.58 -14.70 -11.24
CA VAL A 244 2.52 -14.13 -10.25
C VAL A 244 2.83 -15.09 -9.09
N PHE A 245 1.80 -15.58 -8.40
CA PHE A 245 1.90 -16.27 -7.10
C PHE A 245 1.63 -17.78 -7.23
N PRO A 246 2.60 -18.61 -7.68
CA PRO A 246 2.39 -20.03 -7.87
C PRO A 246 1.99 -20.72 -6.55
N GLY A 247 0.90 -21.50 -6.61
CA GLY A 247 0.35 -22.20 -5.45
C GLY A 247 -0.50 -21.32 -4.52
N LEU A 248 -0.88 -20.09 -4.91
CA LEU A 248 -1.76 -19.21 -4.12
C LEU A 248 -3.00 -19.96 -3.58
N HIS A 249 -3.65 -20.75 -4.44
CA HIS A 249 -4.87 -21.51 -4.13
C HIS A 249 -4.63 -22.92 -3.55
N ASP A 250 -3.42 -23.23 -3.08
CA ASP A 250 -3.09 -24.54 -2.49
C ASP A 250 -3.99 -24.86 -1.26
N PRO A 251 -4.83 -25.92 -1.31
CA PRO A 251 -5.81 -26.23 -0.26
C PRO A 251 -5.20 -26.74 1.05
N ALA A 252 -3.90 -27.09 1.09
CA ALA A 252 -3.20 -27.43 2.32
C ALA A 252 -2.62 -26.17 2.98
N GLN A 253 -2.02 -25.25 2.20
CA GLN A 253 -1.52 -23.97 2.70
C GLN A 253 -2.66 -23.06 3.22
N LEU A 254 -3.82 -23.05 2.54
CA LEU A 254 -5.00 -22.29 2.98
C LEU A 254 -5.58 -22.74 4.33
N LYS A 255 -5.21 -23.93 4.85
CA LYS A 255 -5.60 -24.37 6.20
C LYS A 255 -4.84 -23.64 7.32
N THR A 256 -3.68 -23.07 7.01
CA THR A 256 -2.79 -22.39 7.98
C THR A 256 -2.58 -20.90 7.68
N ASP A 257 -3.17 -20.39 6.59
CA ASP A 257 -3.17 -18.97 6.25
C ASP A 257 -4.26 -18.17 6.97
N ALA A 258 -3.92 -16.95 7.38
CA ALA A 258 -4.82 -16.04 8.06
C ALA A 258 -6.00 -15.57 7.19
N TRP A 259 -7.15 -15.41 7.85
CA TRP A 259 -8.31 -14.70 7.31
C TRP A 259 -8.03 -13.20 7.19
N VAL A 260 -8.46 -12.58 6.09
CA VAL A 260 -8.45 -11.13 5.90
C VAL A 260 -9.88 -10.58 5.98
N VAL A 261 -10.10 -9.53 6.76
CA VAL A 261 -11.38 -8.81 6.79
C VAL A 261 -11.33 -7.67 5.78
N VAL A 262 -12.19 -7.73 4.77
CA VAL A 262 -12.30 -6.76 3.67
C VAL A 262 -13.52 -5.87 3.92
N VAL A 263 -13.33 -4.56 3.99
CA VAL A 263 -14.39 -3.60 4.28
C VAL A 263 -14.59 -2.68 3.08
N LEU A 264 -15.84 -2.61 2.62
CA LEU A 264 -16.33 -1.72 1.56
C LEU A 264 -17.31 -0.70 2.20
N PRO A 265 -16.78 0.27 2.96
CA PRO A 265 -17.57 1.22 3.74
C PRO A 265 -18.29 2.28 2.91
N THR A 266 -19.21 3.00 3.56
CA THR A 266 -19.73 4.25 3.01
C THR A 266 -18.63 5.33 3.02
N ARG A 267 -18.65 6.29 2.08
CA ARG A 267 -17.69 7.41 2.10
C ARG A 267 -17.63 8.15 3.46
N PRO A 268 -18.75 8.45 4.15
CA PRO A 268 -18.72 9.01 5.51
C PRO A 268 -18.03 8.12 6.55
N ASP A 269 -18.15 6.80 6.46
CA ASP A 269 -17.49 5.88 7.40
C ASP A 269 -16.00 5.74 7.09
N PHE A 270 -15.63 5.65 5.81
CA PHE A 270 -14.24 5.69 5.35
C PHE A 270 -13.54 6.98 5.81
N ALA A 271 -14.18 8.14 5.62
CA ALA A 271 -13.61 9.43 6.02
C ALA A 271 -13.37 9.53 7.53
N ARG A 272 -14.28 9.00 8.37
CA ARG A 272 -14.06 8.91 9.82
C ARG A 272 -12.87 8.00 10.14
N TRP A 273 -12.88 6.77 9.62
CA TRP A 273 -11.80 5.80 9.84
C TRP A 273 -10.43 6.32 9.40
N SER A 274 -10.34 6.94 8.22
CA SER A 274 -9.13 7.54 7.65
C SER A 274 -8.60 8.66 8.55
N ASN A 275 -9.47 9.60 8.96
CA ASN A 275 -9.10 10.69 9.87
C ASN A 275 -8.60 10.16 11.24
N THR A 276 -9.19 9.08 11.76
CA THR A 276 -8.77 8.47 13.04
C THR A 276 -7.48 7.66 12.91
N THR A 277 -7.23 7.01 11.78
CA THR A 277 -6.09 6.10 11.57
C THR A 277 -4.82 6.82 11.11
N PHE A 278 -4.97 7.86 10.29
CA PHE A 278 -3.86 8.55 9.61
C PHE A 278 -3.84 10.07 9.84
N GLY A 279 -4.76 10.59 10.65
CA GLY A 279 -4.91 12.02 10.93
C GLY A 279 -5.70 12.79 9.87
N THR A 280 -6.10 14.02 10.20
CA THR A 280 -7.02 14.85 9.41
C THR A 280 -6.51 15.25 8.01
N ASN A 281 -5.22 15.12 7.75
CA ASN A 281 -4.62 15.43 6.45
C ASN A 281 -4.71 14.26 5.45
N ALA A 282 -5.03 13.04 5.89
CA ALA A 282 -5.04 11.83 5.04
C ALA A 282 -6.09 11.83 3.93
N ASN A 283 -7.07 12.74 4.00
CA ASN A 283 -8.13 12.90 3.01
C ASN A 283 -7.88 14.08 2.04
N ASN A 284 -6.75 14.79 2.13
CA ASN A 284 -6.50 16.03 1.39
C ASN A 284 -5.25 15.96 0.48
N GLY A 285 -5.40 16.41 -0.77
CA GLY A 285 -4.29 16.64 -1.70
C GLY A 285 -3.62 15.37 -2.26
N LEU A 286 -2.37 15.51 -2.71
CA LEU A 286 -1.57 14.46 -3.39
C LEU A 286 -1.20 13.25 -2.50
N SER A 287 -1.64 13.23 -1.25
CA SER A 287 -1.42 12.16 -0.26
C SER A 287 -2.72 11.47 0.16
N MET A 288 -3.82 11.67 -0.56
CA MET A 288 -5.11 11.03 -0.28
C MET A 288 -4.98 9.51 -0.26
N ILE A 289 -5.43 8.88 0.83
CA ILE A 289 -5.42 7.43 1.00
C ILE A 289 -6.71 6.85 0.40
N GLY A 290 -6.59 6.10 -0.70
CA GLY A 290 -7.72 5.43 -1.35
C GLY A 290 -8.11 4.09 -0.69
N GLY A 291 -7.14 3.42 -0.07
CA GLY A 291 -7.36 2.24 0.74
C GLY A 291 -6.17 1.95 1.65
N SER A 292 -6.25 0.87 2.42
CA SER A 292 -5.12 0.31 3.14
C SER A 292 -5.35 -1.17 3.44
N TYR A 293 -4.39 -2.01 3.04
CA TYR A 293 -4.17 -3.33 3.60
C TYR A 293 -3.17 -3.25 4.76
N GLN A 294 -3.68 -3.46 5.96
CA GLN A 294 -2.86 -3.58 7.17
C GLN A 294 -2.53 -5.05 7.40
N HIS A 295 -1.27 -5.45 7.15
CA HIS A 295 -0.88 -6.85 7.30
C HIS A 295 -1.08 -7.36 8.72
N ASP A 296 -0.59 -6.66 9.74
CA ASP A 296 -0.58 -7.16 11.12
C ASP A 296 -2.01 -7.36 11.67
N SER A 297 -2.93 -6.43 11.38
CA SER A 297 -4.36 -6.56 11.75
C SER A 297 -5.18 -7.38 10.75
N LYS A 298 -4.59 -7.82 9.63
CA LYS A 298 -5.24 -8.56 8.53
C LYS A 298 -6.54 -7.87 8.05
N ARG A 299 -6.50 -6.55 7.85
CA ARG A 299 -7.62 -5.73 7.37
C ARG A 299 -7.32 -5.13 6.00
N LEU A 300 -8.31 -5.12 5.11
CA LEU A 300 -8.35 -4.34 3.88
C LEU A 300 -9.54 -3.37 3.99
N ILE A 301 -9.30 -2.07 3.85
CA ILE A 301 -10.37 -1.05 3.84
C ILE A 301 -10.17 -0.16 2.61
N SER A 302 -11.21 0.07 1.79
CA SER A 302 -11.11 0.88 0.56
C SER A 302 -12.27 1.87 0.41
N GLN A 303 -12.04 3.04 -0.22
CA GLN A 303 -13.09 4.04 -0.48
C GLN A 303 -13.89 3.80 -1.78
N ASP A 304 -13.38 2.92 -2.65
CA ASP A 304 -13.89 2.66 -4.00
C ASP A 304 -13.87 1.17 -4.31
N LEU A 305 -14.58 0.78 -5.37
CA LEU A 305 -14.63 -0.60 -5.86
C LEU A 305 -13.72 -0.82 -7.08
N GLY A 306 -12.69 0.01 -7.23
CA GLY A 306 -11.85 0.09 -8.43
C GLY A 306 -10.37 0.03 -8.11
N SER A 307 -9.62 1.04 -8.57
CA SER A 307 -8.16 1.10 -8.50
C SER A 307 -7.61 0.84 -7.09
N SER A 308 -8.18 1.48 -6.06
CA SER A 308 -7.69 1.33 -4.68
C SER A 308 -7.96 -0.07 -4.13
N LEU A 309 -9.16 -0.61 -4.34
CA LEU A 309 -9.51 -1.95 -3.86
C LEU A 309 -8.66 -3.03 -4.52
N ARG A 310 -8.43 -2.95 -5.84
CA ARG A 310 -7.55 -3.87 -6.57
C ARG A 310 -6.12 -3.84 -6.03
N HIS A 311 -5.59 -2.64 -5.74
CA HIS A 311 -4.26 -2.43 -5.17
C HIS A 311 -4.10 -3.12 -3.80
N GLU A 312 -4.98 -2.80 -2.85
CA GLU A 312 -4.92 -3.34 -1.48
C GLU A 312 -5.26 -4.85 -1.42
N PHE A 313 -6.11 -5.32 -2.32
CA PHE A 313 -6.39 -6.75 -2.48
C PHE A 313 -5.15 -7.50 -2.97
N PHE A 314 -4.40 -6.94 -3.92
CA PHE A 314 -3.15 -7.53 -4.36
C PHE A 314 -2.08 -7.52 -3.27
N HIS A 315 -2.04 -6.49 -2.40
CA HIS A 315 -1.20 -6.52 -1.19
C HIS A 315 -1.59 -7.69 -0.28
N ALA A 316 -2.88 -7.98 -0.07
CA ALA A 316 -3.33 -9.10 0.75
C ALA A 316 -2.90 -10.47 0.16
N LEU A 317 -2.95 -10.64 -1.16
CA LEU A 317 -2.46 -11.85 -1.85
C LEU A 317 -0.94 -11.96 -1.82
N HIS A 318 -0.23 -10.85 -2.06
CA HIS A 318 1.23 -10.81 -2.03
C HIS A 318 1.76 -11.12 -0.63
N TRP A 319 1.16 -10.54 0.40
CA TRP A 319 1.51 -10.81 1.79
C TRP A 319 1.26 -12.26 2.22
N ARG A 320 0.27 -12.94 1.63
CA ARG A 320 0.06 -14.38 1.85
C ARG A 320 1.24 -15.21 1.34
N ASP A 321 1.76 -14.90 0.15
CA ASP A 321 2.96 -15.54 -0.38
C ASP A 321 4.23 -15.18 0.41
N CYS A 322 4.40 -13.90 0.79
CA CYS A 322 5.47 -13.44 1.66
C CYS A 322 5.49 -14.17 3.02
N THR A 323 4.34 -14.32 3.70
CA THR A 323 4.19 -15.11 4.94
C THR A 323 4.55 -16.59 4.70
N ARG A 324 3.98 -17.20 3.65
CA ARG A 324 4.29 -18.58 3.24
C ARG A 324 5.80 -18.81 3.10
N ARG A 325 6.51 -17.90 2.43
CA ARG A 325 7.97 -17.99 2.21
C ARG A 325 8.81 -17.47 3.37
N GLY A 326 8.26 -16.66 4.29
CA GLY A 326 9.04 -15.93 5.30
C GLY A 326 9.93 -14.86 4.69
N GLN A 327 9.42 -14.13 3.70
CA GLN A 327 10.13 -13.13 2.93
C GLN A 327 9.45 -11.76 3.10
N VAL A 328 10.22 -10.68 3.05
CA VAL A 328 9.73 -9.29 3.04
C VAL A 328 10.37 -8.61 1.84
N HIS A 329 9.60 -8.46 0.76
CA HIS A 329 10.12 -8.04 -0.54
C HIS A 329 10.45 -6.54 -0.57
N ALA A 330 11.30 -6.12 -1.50
CA ALA A 330 11.65 -4.71 -1.68
C ALA A 330 10.39 -3.88 -2.04
N MET A 331 10.34 -2.60 -1.64
CA MET A 331 9.14 -1.77 -1.85
C MET A 331 8.75 -1.65 -3.32
N TRP A 332 9.72 -1.54 -4.24
CA TRP A 332 9.43 -1.51 -5.67
C TRP A 332 8.67 -2.76 -6.15
N VAL A 333 8.88 -3.92 -5.51
CA VAL A 333 8.14 -5.16 -5.79
C VAL A 333 6.74 -5.12 -5.20
N GLN A 334 6.60 -4.78 -3.91
CA GLN A 334 5.30 -4.72 -3.24
C GLN A 334 4.36 -3.73 -3.96
N GLU A 335 4.78 -2.47 -4.04
CA GLU A 335 4.00 -1.36 -4.59
C GLU A 335 3.85 -1.48 -6.13
N GLY A 336 4.87 -2.02 -6.81
CA GLY A 336 4.87 -2.23 -8.25
C GLY A 336 3.97 -3.37 -8.73
N LEU A 337 3.86 -4.45 -7.96
CA LEU A 337 2.92 -5.53 -8.23
C LEU A 337 1.48 -5.11 -7.92
N CYS A 338 1.25 -4.39 -6.81
CA CYS A 338 -0.09 -3.95 -6.46
C CYS A 338 -0.60 -2.86 -7.40
N SER A 339 0.27 -1.94 -7.82
CA SER A 339 -0.04 -1.01 -8.90
C SER A 339 -0.06 -1.65 -10.30
N LEU A 340 0.36 -2.91 -10.50
CA LEU A 340 0.17 -3.60 -11.78
C LEU A 340 -1.32 -3.81 -12.11
N VAL A 341 -2.14 -4.04 -11.09
CA VAL A 341 -3.56 -4.46 -11.25
C VAL A 341 -4.58 -3.34 -10.99
N GLU A 342 -4.15 -2.11 -10.73
CA GLU A 342 -5.02 -0.92 -10.66
C GLU A 342 -5.89 -0.77 -11.91
N ASP A 343 -5.24 -0.79 -13.08
CA ASP A 343 -5.89 -0.77 -14.40
C ASP A 343 -5.52 -2.03 -15.20
N TYR A 344 -6.53 -2.78 -15.60
CA TYR A 344 -6.44 -3.89 -16.54
C TYR A 344 -7.63 -3.88 -17.50
N ASP A 345 -7.56 -4.70 -18.55
CA ASP A 345 -8.68 -5.04 -19.40
C ASP A 345 -9.00 -6.54 -19.33
N VAL A 346 -10.27 -6.87 -19.58
CA VAL A 346 -10.78 -8.24 -19.63
C VAL A 346 -10.84 -8.65 -21.10
N LEU A 347 -9.95 -9.55 -21.50
CA LEU A 347 -9.86 -10.05 -22.88
C LEU A 347 -10.96 -11.08 -23.18
N PRO A 348 -11.23 -11.41 -24.46
CA PRO A 348 -12.09 -12.54 -24.82
C PRO A 348 -11.69 -13.84 -24.11
N GLY A 349 -12.69 -14.60 -23.65
CA GLY A 349 -12.48 -15.73 -22.74
C GLY A 349 -12.29 -15.33 -21.27
N GLY A 350 -12.41 -14.05 -20.93
CA GLY A 350 -12.32 -13.52 -19.57
C GLY A 350 -10.93 -13.11 -19.11
N LYS A 351 -9.86 -13.48 -19.83
CA LYS A 351 -8.48 -13.33 -19.33
C LYS A 351 -8.12 -11.88 -18.97
N ILE A 352 -7.76 -11.63 -17.72
CA ILE A 352 -7.22 -10.35 -17.24
C ILE A 352 -5.88 -10.04 -17.90
N ALA A 353 -5.72 -8.81 -18.38
CA ALA A 353 -4.48 -8.27 -18.91
C ALA A 353 -4.23 -6.85 -18.36
N PRO A 354 -3.21 -6.66 -17.48
CA PRO A 354 -2.76 -5.34 -17.05
C PRO A 354 -2.56 -4.36 -18.22
N ALA A 355 -3.11 -3.15 -18.07
CA ALA A 355 -3.20 -2.15 -19.11
C ALA A 355 -2.30 -0.94 -18.83
N PRO A 356 -1.92 -0.14 -19.84
CA PRO A 356 -1.38 1.21 -19.65
C PRO A 356 -2.38 2.11 -18.89
N SER A 357 -1.87 3.13 -18.18
CA SER A 357 -2.67 4.15 -17.49
C SER A 357 -1.94 5.47 -17.25
N TRP A 358 -2.54 6.38 -16.49
CA TRP A 358 -1.93 7.65 -16.08
C TRP A 358 -0.52 7.47 -15.45
N ARG A 359 -0.29 6.35 -14.75
CA ARG A 359 1.02 6.00 -14.20
C ARG A 359 2.05 5.67 -15.28
N THR A 360 1.66 5.02 -16.38
CA THR A 360 2.59 4.81 -17.52
C THR A 360 2.82 6.11 -18.30
N ASN A 361 1.84 7.00 -18.38
CA ASN A 361 2.06 8.36 -18.91
C ASN A 361 3.07 9.11 -18.04
N ALA A 362 3.00 9.00 -16.71
CA ALA A 362 3.99 9.56 -15.80
C ALA A 362 5.39 8.93 -16.03
N ALA A 363 5.48 7.62 -16.24
CA ALA A 363 6.74 6.95 -16.60
C ALA A 363 7.32 7.47 -17.93
N ALA A 364 6.49 7.69 -18.95
CA ALA A 364 6.90 8.26 -20.23
C ALA A 364 7.34 9.73 -20.11
N ARG A 365 6.59 10.57 -19.37
CA ARG A 365 6.97 11.95 -19.04
C ARG A 365 8.29 12.02 -18.27
N MET A 366 8.59 11.02 -17.44
CA MET A 366 9.85 11.01 -16.70
C MET A 366 11.08 10.80 -17.58
N LEU A 367 10.97 10.10 -18.73
CA LEU A 367 12.09 9.82 -19.64
C LEU A 367 12.84 11.07 -20.12
N THR A 368 12.15 12.20 -20.27
CA THR A 368 12.71 13.48 -20.74
C THR A 368 13.15 14.40 -19.60
N SER A 369 13.24 13.89 -18.37
CA SER A 369 13.44 14.67 -17.15
C SER A 369 14.48 14.05 -16.21
N ALA A 370 14.99 14.85 -15.25
CA ALA A 370 15.78 14.36 -14.13
C ALA A 370 14.99 13.47 -13.12
N ASN A 371 13.69 13.28 -13.34
CA ASN A 371 12.80 12.49 -12.49
C ASN A 371 12.68 11.01 -12.90
N PHE A 372 13.28 10.58 -14.02
CA PHE A 372 13.52 9.15 -14.24
C PHE A 372 14.44 8.58 -13.14
N ILE A 373 14.24 7.32 -12.77
CA ILE A 373 15.05 6.61 -11.76
C ILE A 373 15.83 5.53 -12.52
N PRO A 374 17.18 5.54 -12.58
CA PRO A 374 17.91 4.46 -13.23
C PRO A 374 17.54 3.10 -12.63
N LEU A 375 17.38 2.05 -13.45
CA LEU A 375 16.96 0.73 -12.99
C LEU A 375 17.84 0.18 -11.86
N PRO A 376 19.19 0.32 -11.87
CA PRO A 376 20.04 -0.04 -10.74
C PRO A 376 19.69 0.69 -9.43
N LYS A 377 19.19 1.93 -9.49
CA LYS A 377 18.70 2.68 -8.33
C LYS A 377 17.28 2.29 -7.93
N LEU A 378 16.41 1.97 -8.91
CA LEU A 378 15.04 1.55 -8.65
C LEU A 378 15.01 0.23 -7.86
N VAL A 379 15.75 -0.79 -8.32
CA VAL A 379 15.72 -2.11 -7.66
C VAL A 379 16.40 -2.10 -6.29
N ALA A 380 17.38 -1.21 -6.09
CA ALA A 380 18.10 -1.03 -4.83
C ALA A 380 17.44 -0.02 -3.87
N SER A 381 16.24 0.50 -4.18
CA SER A 381 15.60 1.55 -3.37
C SER A 381 15.26 1.07 -1.96
N THR A 382 15.61 1.86 -0.94
CA THR A 382 15.15 1.64 0.43
C THR A 382 13.69 2.09 0.60
N PRO A 383 12.98 1.68 1.68
CA PRO A 383 11.67 2.26 2.00
C PRO A 383 11.72 3.80 2.16
N GLN A 384 12.83 4.33 2.66
CA GLN A 384 13.04 5.78 2.82
C GLN A 384 13.17 6.50 1.47
N ASP A 385 13.84 5.88 0.48
CA ASP A 385 13.85 6.38 -0.90
C ASP A 385 12.44 6.37 -1.50
N PHE A 386 11.73 5.26 -1.33
CA PHE A 386 10.45 4.99 -1.98
C PHE A 386 9.32 5.90 -1.47
N PHE A 387 9.20 6.06 -0.14
CA PHE A 387 8.14 6.87 0.47
C PHE A 387 8.50 8.36 0.63
N GLY A 388 9.75 8.73 0.38
CA GLY A 388 10.24 10.11 0.38
C GLY A 388 9.74 10.96 -0.79
N GLY A 389 10.37 12.12 -1.02
CA GLY A 389 9.91 13.18 -1.92
C GLY A 389 9.79 12.84 -3.42
N ARG A 390 10.12 11.61 -3.84
CA ARG A 390 9.92 11.10 -5.22
C ARG A 390 8.89 9.97 -5.32
N ARG A 391 8.05 9.76 -4.29
CA ARG A 391 7.03 8.69 -4.20
C ARG A 391 6.30 8.38 -5.51
N LEU A 392 5.65 9.37 -6.13
CA LEU A 392 4.88 9.16 -7.37
C LEU A 392 5.73 8.63 -8.54
N ALA A 393 7.01 9.01 -8.62
CA ALA A 393 7.95 8.48 -9.61
C ALA A 393 8.29 7.00 -9.37
N TYR A 394 8.49 6.63 -8.10
CA TYR A 394 8.76 5.26 -7.69
C TYR A 394 7.57 4.33 -8.01
N TYR A 395 6.33 4.69 -7.69
CA TYR A 395 5.14 3.94 -8.10
C TYR A 395 5.03 3.83 -9.63
N ALA A 396 5.09 4.96 -10.35
CA ALA A 396 4.91 5.01 -11.80
C ALA A 396 5.92 4.14 -12.55
N GLN A 397 7.20 4.18 -12.15
CA GLN A 397 8.23 3.39 -12.83
C GLN A 397 8.22 1.91 -12.40
N SER A 398 7.84 1.60 -11.15
CA SER A 398 7.69 0.20 -10.70
C SER A 398 6.54 -0.49 -11.45
N ARG A 399 5.36 0.16 -11.55
CA ARG A 399 4.23 -0.32 -12.36
C ARG A 399 4.65 -0.57 -13.81
N ALA A 400 5.37 0.39 -14.40
CA ALA A 400 5.85 0.27 -15.78
C ALA A 400 6.81 -0.92 -15.97
N LEU A 401 7.72 -1.18 -15.02
CA LEU A 401 8.63 -2.33 -15.09
C LEU A 401 7.89 -3.67 -14.98
N PHE A 402 6.84 -3.76 -14.16
CA PHE A 402 6.00 -4.96 -14.08
C PHE A 402 5.08 -5.14 -15.30
N LEU A 403 4.56 -4.06 -15.87
CA LEU A 403 3.81 -4.12 -17.13
C LEU A 403 4.71 -4.55 -18.30
N TYR A 404 5.98 -4.10 -18.31
CA TYR A 404 6.99 -4.60 -19.25
C TYR A 404 7.22 -6.11 -19.06
N LEU A 405 7.49 -6.57 -17.84
CA LEU A 405 7.62 -8.00 -17.54
C LEU A 405 6.40 -8.82 -17.97
N PHE A 406 5.17 -8.31 -17.78
CA PHE A 406 3.95 -8.95 -18.25
C PHE A 406 3.90 -9.05 -19.78
N GLN A 407 4.20 -7.96 -20.49
CA GLN A 407 4.17 -7.91 -21.96
C GLN A 407 5.31 -8.70 -22.62
N GLN A 408 6.45 -8.88 -21.95
CA GLN A 408 7.51 -9.82 -22.38
C GLN A 408 7.19 -11.29 -22.02
N HIS A 409 6.02 -11.59 -21.44
CA HIS A 409 5.64 -12.90 -20.90
C HIS A 409 6.62 -13.45 -19.85
N LYS A 410 7.26 -12.57 -19.07
CA LYS A 410 8.31 -12.87 -18.08
C LYS A 410 7.95 -12.59 -16.62
N LEU A 411 6.73 -12.08 -16.34
CA LEU A 411 6.28 -11.75 -14.98
C LEU A 411 6.39 -12.94 -14.00
N ARG A 412 5.92 -14.12 -14.42
CA ARG A 412 5.94 -15.34 -13.60
C ARG A 412 7.36 -15.86 -13.41
N ASP A 413 8.10 -16.08 -14.49
CA ASP A 413 9.51 -16.49 -14.49
C ASP A 413 10.35 -15.62 -13.54
N TRP A 414 10.12 -14.31 -13.57
CA TRP A 414 10.79 -13.35 -12.70
C TRP A 414 10.40 -13.54 -11.23
N TYR A 415 9.11 -13.70 -10.90
CA TYR A 415 8.67 -13.85 -9.51
C TYR A 415 9.12 -15.19 -8.91
N GLU A 416 9.00 -16.28 -9.67
CA GLU A 416 9.50 -17.60 -9.28
C GLU A 416 11.01 -17.56 -9.03
N ARG A 417 11.79 -16.91 -9.91
CA ARG A 417 13.23 -16.78 -9.72
C ARG A 417 13.62 -15.84 -8.58
N TYR A 418 12.95 -14.70 -8.44
CA TYR A 418 13.20 -13.74 -7.35
C TYR A 418 12.97 -14.39 -5.98
N THR A 419 11.86 -15.09 -5.81
CA THR A 419 11.52 -15.72 -4.52
C THR A 419 12.35 -16.95 -4.20
N ALA A 420 12.95 -17.61 -5.19
CA ALA A 420 13.98 -18.64 -4.99
C ALA A 420 15.32 -18.02 -4.56
N ASP A 421 15.83 -17.04 -5.31
CA ASP A 421 17.13 -16.40 -5.08
C ASP A 421 17.12 -15.36 -3.92
N PHE A 422 15.97 -15.11 -3.28
CA PHE A 422 15.75 -14.05 -2.28
C PHE A 422 16.76 -14.04 -1.11
N ARG A 423 17.36 -15.19 -0.78
CA ARG A 423 18.41 -15.28 0.26
C ARG A 423 19.71 -14.60 -0.16
N THR A 424 20.06 -14.65 -1.45
CA THR A 424 21.27 -14.07 -2.05
C THR A 424 21.01 -12.69 -2.67
N ASP A 425 19.85 -12.46 -3.28
CA ASP A 425 19.43 -11.15 -3.78
C ASP A 425 18.01 -10.79 -3.32
N ARG A 426 17.90 -9.82 -2.40
CA ARG A 426 16.62 -9.27 -1.93
C ARG A 426 16.05 -8.19 -2.85
N THR A 427 16.84 -7.66 -3.80
CA THR A 427 16.45 -6.56 -4.70
C THR A 427 15.68 -7.03 -5.91
N GLY A 428 15.87 -8.28 -6.35
CA GLY A 428 15.29 -8.80 -7.59
C GLY A 428 16.06 -8.42 -8.86
N LYS A 429 17.22 -7.75 -8.72
CA LYS A 429 18.16 -7.47 -9.81
C LYS A 429 18.57 -8.75 -10.54
N SER A 430 19.05 -9.75 -9.81
CA SER A 430 19.57 -10.99 -10.41
C SER A 430 18.48 -11.78 -11.14
N ALA A 431 17.23 -11.68 -10.66
CA ALA A 431 16.08 -12.25 -11.34
C ALA A 431 15.75 -11.49 -12.63
N LEU A 432 15.81 -10.15 -12.67
CA LEU A 432 15.65 -9.38 -13.92
C LEU A 432 16.71 -9.77 -14.94
N GLU A 433 17.99 -9.72 -14.55
CA GLU A 433 19.12 -9.99 -15.45
C GLU A 433 19.09 -11.43 -15.99
N SER A 434 18.74 -12.41 -15.14
CA SER A 434 18.69 -13.82 -15.56
C SER A 434 17.45 -14.19 -16.38
N VAL A 435 16.31 -13.52 -16.21
CA VAL A 435 15.06 -13.86 -16.92
C VAL A 435 14.92 -13.10 -18.25
N LEU A 436 15.52 -11.92 -18.34
CA LEU A 436 15.56 -11.08 -19.55
C LEU A 436 16.87 -11.21 -20.33
N GLY A 437 17.84 -11.97 -19.81
CA GLY A 437 19.06 -12.40 -20.52
C GLY A 437 20.08 -11.30 -20.78
N LYS A 438 20.03 -10.19 -20.05
CA LYS A 438 20.87 -9.00 -20.25
C LYS A 438 21.26 -8.33 -18.93
N PRO A 439 22.44 -7.68 -18.83
CA PRO A 439 22.76 -6.80 -17.70
C PRO A 439 21.74 -5.67 -17.52
N LEU A 440 21.54 -5.21 -16.30
CA LEU A 440 20.50 -4.24 -15.96
C LEU A 440 20.64 -2.89 -16.69
N ASP A 441 21.87 -2.49 -17.03
CA ASP A 441 22.16 -1.25 -17.78
C ASP A 441 21.83 -1.37 -19.28
N ASP A 442 21.86 -2.58 -19.85
CA ASP A 442 21.36 -2.85 -21.20
C ASP A 442 19.84 -3.01 -21.20
N LEU A 443 19.28 -3.68 -20.19
CA LEU A 443 17.84 -3.76 -19.99
C LEU A 443 17.19 -2.38 -19.86
N GLU A 444 17.85 -1.41 -19.23
CA GLU A 444 17.35 -0.04 -19.16
C GLU A 444 17.18 0.59 -20.55
N LYS A 445 18.01 0.24 -21.54
CA LYS A 445 17.89 0.76 -22.92
C LYS A 445 16.62 0.25 -23.58
N ASP A 446 16.37 -1.06 -23.48
CA ASP A 446 15.17 -1.72 -24.00
C ASP A 446 13.91 -1.21 -23.29
N PHE A 447 13.93 -1.14 -21.95
CA PHE A 447 12.83 -0.62 -21.14
C PHE A 447 12.50 0.83 -21.49
N ARG A 448 13.50 1.71 -21.61
CA ARG A 448 13.30 3.10 -22.07
C ARG A 448 12.80 3.17 -23.51
N ALA A 449 13.15 2.23 -24.40
CA ALA A 449 12.61 2.18 -25.76
C ALA A 449 11.12 1.81 -25.73
N TRP A 450 10.76 0.76 -24.98
CA TRP A 450 9.37 0.33 -24.79
C TRP A 450 8.49 1.42 -24.13
N VAL A 451 8.97 2.10 -23.07
CA VAL A 451 8.19 3.19 -22.43
C VAL A 451 7.86 4.33 -23.41
N ARG A 452 8.69 4.59 -24.43
CA ARG A 452 8.38 5.59 -25.49
C ARG A 452 7.31 5.12 -26.49
N GLN A 453 7.03 3.82 -26.56
CA GLN A 453 6.06 3.22 -27.48
C GLN A 453 4.69 2.98 -26.81
N LEU A 454 4.58 3.21 -25.49
CA LEU A 454 3.32 3.07 -24.78
C LEU A 454 2.27 4.09 -25.27
N PRO A 455 1.00 3.68 -25.44
CA PRO A 455 -0.06 4.60 -25.80
C PRO A 455 -0.32 5.58 -24.65
N VAL A 456 -0.52 6.86 -24.98
CA VAL A 456 -0.92 7.87 -24.00
C VAL A 456 -2.38 7.64 -23.61
N VAL A 457 -2.62 7.30 -22.36
CA VAL A 457 -3.98 7.13 -21.82
C VAL A 457 -4.59 8.49 -21.51
N PRO A 458 -5.89 8.75 -21.72
CA PRO A 458 -6.48 10.02 -21.31
C PRO A 458 -6.48 10.20 -19.79
N GLU A 459 -5.91 11.31 -19.32
CA GLU A 459 -5.95 11.76 -17.92
C GLU A 459 -7.02 12.82 -17.65
N GLU A 460 -7.56 13.41 -18.72
CA GLU A 460 -8.56 14.49 -18.72
C GLU A 460 -9.38 14.41 -20.02
N LEU A 461 -10.64 14.88 -20.00
CA LEU A 461 -11.48 14.92 -21.20
C LEU A 461 -11.17 16.17 -22.03
N LYS A 462 -10.61 15.99 -23.23
CA LYS A 462 -10.18 17.09 -24.13
C LYS A 462 -11.19 17.35 -25.23
N PRO A 463 -11.32 18.59 -25.74
CA PRO A 463 -12.11 18.89 -26.93
C PRO A 463 -11.78 17.93 -28.09
N GLY A 464 -12.81 17.41 -28.75
CA GLY A 464 -12.66 16.39 -29.81
C GLY A 464 -12.66 14.93 -29.33
N MET A 465 -12.53 14.64 -28.03
CA MET A 465 -12.59 13.26 -27.51
C MET A 465 -14.03 12.69 -27.51
N PRO A 466 -14.19 11.35 -27.56
CA PRO A 466 -15.47 10.70 -27.27
C PRO A 466 -16.00 11.08 -25.88
N SER A 467 -17.28 11.42 -25.79
CA SER A 467 -17.95 11.85 -24.56
C SER A 467 -19.36 11.28 -24.46
N LEU A 468 -19.82 11.03 -23.23
CA LEU A 468 -21.22 10.64 -22.94
C LEU A 468 -22.22 11.80 -23.09
N GLY A 469 -21.75 13.04 -23.34
CA GLY A 469 -22.60 14.22 -23.50
C GLY A 469 -23.25 14.73 -22.20
N VAL A 470 -22.73 14.29 -21.04
CA VAL A 470 -23.21 14.63 -19.70
C VAL A 470 -22.05 15.01 -18.79
N GLU A 471 -22.32 15.81 -17.77
CA GLU A 471 -21.35 16.15 -16.71
C GLU A 471 -21.39 15.10 -15.61
N VAL A 472 -20.22 14.65 -15.16
CA VAL A 472 -20.05 13.56 -14.19
C VAL A 472 -19.06 13.90 -13.09
N GLU A 473 -19.35 13.46 -11.87
CA GLU A 473 -18.48 13.56 -10.70
C GLU A 473 -18.10 12.17 -10.18
N ASN A 474 -17.15 12.10 -9.24
CA ASN A 474 -16.87 10.87 -8.49
C ASN A 474 -18.10 10.46 -7.65
N GLY A 475 -18.61 9.24 -7.86
CA GLY A 475 -19.71 8.68 -7.07
C GLY A 475 -19.25 8.06 -5.74
N GLU A 476 -20.15 7.31 -5.12
CA GLU A 476 -19.94 6.61 -3.83
C GLU A 476 -19.12 5.30 -3.95
N GLY A 477 -18.24 5.19 -4.96
CA GLY A 477 -17.28 4.09 -5.13
C GLY A 477 -17.67 3.02 -6.16
N GLU A 478 -18.93 2.97 -6.57
CA GLU A 478 -19.46 2.02 -7.58
C GLU A 478 -19.19 2.47 -9.03
N GLY A 479 -19.14 3.77 -9.26
CA GLY A 479 -18.91 4.41 -10.57
C GLY A 479 -19.10 5.93 -10.53
N PRO A 480 -18.75 6.67 -11.60
CA PRO A 480 -19.06 8.08 -11.76
C PRO A 480 -20.56 8.39 -11.73
N LYS A 481 -20.93 9.55 -11.19
CA LYS A 481 -22.32 9.98 -11.01
C LYS A 481 -22.66 11.15 -11.93
N VAL A 482 -23.74 11.06 -12.70
CA VAL A 482 -24.23 12.13 -13.57
C VAL A 482 -24.78 13.29 -12.74
N VAL A 483 -24.24 14.49 -12.94
CA VAL A 483 -24.66 15.72 -12.23
C VAL A 483 -25.40 16.72 -13.12
N ALA A 484 -25.04 16.86 -14.39
CA ALA A 484 -25.81 17.64 -15.36
C ALA A 484 -26.03 16.85 -16.65
N THR A 485 -27.21 17.04 -17.25
CA THR A 485 -27.66 16.25 -18.41
C THR A 485 -28.49 17.12 -19.37
N PRO A 486 -28.21 17.12 -20.69
CA PRO A 486 -29.04 17.83 -21.67
C PRO A 486 -30.47 17.30 -21.71
N ARG A 487 -31.45 18.15 -22.07
CA ARG A 487 -32.89 17.78 -22.10
C ARG A 487 -33.24 16.56 -22.97
N SER A 488 -32.42 16.24 -23.97
CA SER A 488 -32.60 15.11 -24.90
C SER A 488 -31.77 13.87 -24.54
N SER A 489 -31.10 13.87 -23.38
CA SER A 489 -30.22 12.79 -22.93
C SER A 489 -31.01 11.64 -22.31
N PRO A 490 -30.61 10.36 -22.54
CA PRO A 490 -31.21 9.21 -21.86
C PRO A 490 -30.78 9.11 -20.38
N PHE A 491 -29.68 9.78 -19.99
CA PHE A 491 -29.18 9.86 -18.62
C PHE A 491 -30.03 10.82 -17.76
N ALA A 492 -30.37 10.39 -16.56
CA ALA A 492 -30.96 11.24 -15.52
C ALA A 492 -29.90 11.77 -14.55
N HIS A 493 -30.21 12.87 -13.88
CA HIS A 493 -29.43 13.38 -12.74
C HIS A 493 -29.40 12.32 -11.61
N ASN A 494 -28.21 12.10 -11.03
CA ASN A 494 -27.86 11.01 -10.11
C ASN A 494 -27.97 9.57 -10.67
N ASP A 495 -27.93 9.37 -12.00
CA ASP A 495 -27.51 8.07 -12.54
C ASP A 495 -26.05 7.79 -12.17
N VAL A 496 -25.75 6.57 -11.72
CA VAL A 496 -24.37 6.10 -11.51
C VAL A 496 -23.98 5.22 -12.70
N ILE A 497 -22.91 5.56 -13.41
CA ILE A 497 -22.41 4.85 -14.59
C ILE A 497 -21.50 3.72 -14.12
N THR A 498 -21.91 2.47 -14.29
CA THR A 498 -21.21 1.29 -13.75
C THR A 498 -20.42 0.51 -14.79
N SER A 499 -20.83 0.56 -16.06
CA SER A 499 -20.07 -0.01 -17.18
C SER A 499 -20.28 0.74 -18.49
N VAL A 500 -19.26 0.74 -19.36
CA VAL A 500 -19.36 1.12 -20.76
C VAL A 500 -18.95 -0.09 -21.61
N ASN A 501 -19.88 -0.60 -22.42
CA ASN A 501 -19.74 -1.84 -23.18
C ASN A 501 -19.26 -3.03 -22.33
N LYS A 502 -19.89 -3.21 -21.15
CA LYS A 502 -19.58 -4.26 -20.16
C LYS A 502 -18.18 -4.18 -19.53
N ARG A 503 -17.35 -3.19 -19.87
CA ARG A 503 -16.12 -2.87 -19.13
C ARG A 503 -16.51 -2.02 -17.92
N PRO A 504 -16.20 -2.44 -16.68
CA PRO A 504 -16.49 -1.64 -15.48
C PRO A 504 -15.90 -0.23 -15.58
N THR A 505 -16.57 0.73 -14.95
CA THR A 505 -16.13 2.12 -14.83
C THR A 505 -16.34 2.56 -13.39
N ARG A 506 -15.46 2.11 -12.48
CA ARG A 506 -15.59 2.30 -11.02
C ARG A 506 -15.24 3.72 -10.56
N ASP A 507 -14.41 4.42 -11.32
CA ASP A 507 -13.99 5.81 -11.07
C ASP A 507 -13.86 6.64 -12.37
N LEU A 508 -13.57 7.94 -12.24
CA LEU A 508 -13.41 8.85 -13.38
C LEU A 508 -12.19 8.51 -14.27
N PRO A 509 -10.99 8.22 -13.76
CA PRO A 509 -9.87 7.71 -14.56
C PRO A 509 -10.21 6.46 -15.39
N GLU A 510 -10.90 5.48 -14.81
CA GLU A 510 -11.31 4.26 -15.53
C GLU A 510 -12.36 4.58 -16.61
N LEU A 511 -13.34 5.44 -16.32
CA LEU A 511 -14.27 5.93 -17.34
C LEU A 511 -13.56 6.63 -18.51
N LEU A 512 -12.59 7.52 -18.23
CA LEU A 512 -11.81 8.21 -19.27
C LEU A 512 -10.94 7.24 -20.08
N ARG A 513 -10.33 6.23 -19.43
CA ARG A 513 -9.56 5.15 -20.08
C ARG A 513 -10.44 4.29 -20.98
N VAL A 514 -11.65 3.96 -20.55
CA VAL A 514 -12.62 3.15 -21.32
C VAL A 514 -13.21 3.96 -22.48
N LEU A 515 -13.62 5.22 -22.26
CA LEU A 515 -14.09 6.11 -23.34
C LEU A 515 -12.99 6.36 -24.38
N GLY A 516 -11.73 6.50 -23.95
CA GLY A 516 -10.57 6.72 -24.82
C GLY A 516 -10.27 5.64 -25.85
N SER A 517 -10.91 4.45 -25.77
CA SER A 517 -10.81 3.42 -26.83
C SER A 517 -11.86 3.54 -27.94
N TYR A 518 -12.78 4.51 -27.84
CA TYR A 518 -13.84 4.76 -28.82
C TYR A 518 -13.59 6.04 -29.63
N ARG A 519 -14.48 6.34 -30.56
CA ARG A 519 -14.52 7.56 -31.38
C ARG A 519 -15.81 8.33 -31.10
N PRO A 520 -15.83 9.66 -31.31
CA PRO A 520 -17.08 10.39 -31.44
C PRO A 520 -17.96 9.73 -32.52
N HIS A 521 -19.26 9.66 -32.25
CA HIS A 521 -20.30 8.99 -33.04
C HIS A 521 -20.32 7.46 -33.00
N ASP A 522 -19.41 6.79 -32.28
CA ASP A 522 -19.60 5.36 -31.96
C ASP A 522 -20.86 5.19 -31.10
N ILE A 523 -21.59 4.09 -31.31
CA ILE A 523 -22.76 3.71 -30.50
C ILE A 523 -22.32 2.64 -29.51
N VAL A 524 -22.47 2.91 -28.20
CA VAL A 524 -22.04 2.00 -27.12
C VAL A 524 -23.16 1.79 -26.10
N PRO A 525 -23.38 0.56 -25.60
CA PRO A 525 -24.27 0.32 -24.48
C PRO A 525 -23.58 0.74 -23.17
N VAL A 526 -24.27 1.53 -22.35
CA VAL A 526 -23.78 2.04 -21.06
C VAL A 526 -24.72 1.58 -19.95
N THR A 527 -24.19 0.82 -18.99
CA THR A 527 -24.96 0.38 -17.81
C THR A 527 -24.96 1.49 -16.78
N VAL A 528 -26.15 1.88 -16.33
CA VAL A 528 -26.34 2.83 -15.23
C VAL A 528 -27.23 2.27 -14.13
N ARG A 529 -26.96 2.63 -12.87
CA ARG A 529 -27.90 2.46 -11.75
C ARG A 529 -28.66 3.77 -11.53
N ARG A 530 -29.99 3.72 -11.71
CA ARG A 530 -30.94 4.81 -11.41
C ARG A 530 -31.68 4.48 -10.12
N GLY A 531 -31.22 5.02 -8.99
CA GLY A 531 -31.74 4.66 -7.67
C GLY A 531 -31.41 3.20 -7.32
N LYS A 532 -32.42 2.32 -7.33
CA LYS A 532 -32.27 0.86 -7.13
C LYS A 532 -32.38 0.04 -8.43
N VAL A 533 -32.57 0.67 -9.58
CA VAL A 533 -32.83 -0.02 -10.86
C VAL A 533 -31.63 0.14 -11.79
N TYR A 534 -31.04 -0.97 -12.22
CA TYR A 534 -30.05 -0.98 -13.29
C TYR A 534 -30.73 -0.88 -14.66
N LYS A 535 -30.11 -0.16 -15.59
CA LYS A 535 -30.55 0.01 -16.97
C LYS A 535 -29.35 0.01 -17.89
N ASP A 536 -29.46 -0.66 -19.03
CA ASP A 536 -28.54 -0.43 -20.15
C ASP A 536 -29.15 0.64 -21.06
N LEU A 537 -28.36 1.66 -21.38
CA LEU A 537 -28.71 2.76 -22.27
C LEU A 537 -27.86 2.65 -23.54
N GLU A 538 -28.47 2.74 -24.71
CA GLU A 538 -27.72 2.87 -25.96
C GLU A 538 -27.31 4.34 -26.16
N ILE A 539 -26.00 4.61 -26.16
CA ILE A 539 -25.44 5.96 -26.20
C ILE A 539 -24.63 6.14 -27.48
N THR A 540 -25.07 7.06 -28.35
CA THR A 540 -24.19 7.63 -29.39
C THR A 540 -23.23 8.62 -28.74
N LEU A 541 -21.92 8.33 -28.79
CA LEU A 541 -20.91 9.19 -28.18
C LEU A 541 -20.84 10.54 -28.89
N GLY A 542 -20.86 11.63 -28.12
CA GLY A 542 -20.61 12.97 -28.63
C GLY A 542 -19.11 13.26 -28.75
N SER A 543 -18.79 14.41 -29.35
CA SER A 543 -17.51 15.06 -29.13
C SER A 543 -17.58 15.88 -27.83
N ALA A 544 -16.57 15.74 -26.97
CA ALA A 544 -16.26 16.74 -25.96
C ALA A 544 -16.01 18.11 -26.62
N ARG A 545 -16.30 19.19 -25.87
CA ARG A 545 -16.23 20.59 -26.31
C ARG A 545 -15.11 21.32 -25.58
#